data_AF-A0A7W1KKA2-F1
#
_entry.id   AF-A0A7W1KKA2-F1
#
_cell.length_a   1.000
_cell.length_b   1.000
_cell.length_c   1.000
_cell.angle_alpha   90.00
_cell.angle_beta   90.00
_cell.angle_gamma   90.00
#
_symmetry.space_group_name_H-M   'P 1'
#
loop_
_entity.id
_entity.type
_entity.pdbx_description
1 polymer ?
#
loop_
_entity_poly.entity_id
_entity_poly.type
_entity_poly.pdbx_seq_one_letter_code
_entity_poly.pdbx_strand_id
1 'polypeptide(L)'
;TELVFSHWLAKIRSPEGFIDVIFSSGNGITTVDDWWFEHATAGTVLGVPVKIAPPEETLWSKAFVMERERFDGADVVHLILAHGERLDWKRLLARFGPHWRVLLAHLVMFGFIYPSQRSRVPAWVMSELLQRTEAEQTAPDAPDPVCYGTLLSWSQYLGDVLGGSYRDARIRPFGTLSAEEVARWTAADKS
;
A
#
# COMPACT_ATOMS: atom_id res chain seq x y z
N THR A 1 -17.75 20.09 -3.91
CA THR A 1 -16.60 19.16 -3.88
C THR A 1 -15.35 19.97 -3.70
N GLU A 2 -14.48 19.57 -2.77
CA GLU A 2 -13.22 20.23 -2.44
C GLU A 2 -12.07 19.25 -2.73
N LEU A 3 -11.08 19.68 -3.53
CA LEU A 3 -9.87 18.89 -3.76
C LEU A 3 -8.87 19.19 -2.63
N VAL A 4 -8.83 18.33 -1.61
CA VAL A 4 -8.01 18.52 -0.40
C VAL A 4 -6.53 18.30 -0.73
N PHE A 5 -6.24 17.18 -1.37
CA PHE A 5 -4.91 16.82 -1.87
C PHE A 5 -5.01 16.37 -3.31
N SER A 6 -4.33 17.08 -4.21
CA SER A 6 -4.40 16.86 -5.66
C SER A 6 -4.00 15.46 -6.09
N HIS A 7 -3.19 14.76 -5.29
CA HIS A 7 -2.66 13.45 -5.61
C HIS A 7 -3.48 12.28 -5.07
N TRP A 8 -4.41 12.48 -4.11
CA TRP A 8 -5.13 11.33 -3.55
C TRP A 8 -6.54 11.54 -2.98
N LEU A 9 -6.94 12.77 -2.60
CA LEU A 9 -8.18 12.98 -1.84
C LEU A 9 -8.97 14.23 -2.26
N ALA A 10 -10.23 14.00 -2.61
CA ALA A 10 -11.27 15.02 -2.64
C ALA A 10 -12.35 14.71 -1.60
N LYS A 11 -12.98 15.76 -1.05
CA LYS A 11 -14.09 15.66 -0.11
C LYS A 11 -15.36 16.27 -0.69
N ILE A 12 -16.48 15.56 -0.55
CA ILE A 12 -17.81 16.07 -0.82
C ILE A 12 -18.49 16.25 0.53
N ARG A 13 -18.98 17.45 0.83
CA ARG A 13 -19.61 17.77 2.11
C ARG A 13 -21.08 18.11 1.91
N SER A 14 -21.90 17.71 2.86
CA SER A 14 -23.31 18.03 3.02
C SER A 14 -23.60 18.27 4.52
N PRO A 15 -24.71 18.91 4.89
CA PRO A 15 -25.11 19.02 6.29
C PRO A 15 -25.20 17.66 7.01
N GLU A 16 -25.55 16.59 6.28
CA GLU A 16 -25.78 15.25 6.80
C GLU A 16 -24.48 14.41 6.92
N GLY A 17 -23.37 14.88 6.37
CA GLY A 17 -22.10 14.16 6.41
C GLY A 17 -21.14 14.52 5.27
N PHE A 18 -20.08 13.72 5.13
CA PHE A 18 -19.10 13.87 4.06
C PHE A 18 -18.76 12.53 3.40
N ILE A 19 -18.29 12.61 2.16
CA ILE A 19 -17.79 11.49 1.38
C ILE A 19 -16.35 11.81 0.99
N ASP A 20 -15.46 10.85 1.22
CA ASP A 20 -14.08 10.88 0.74
C ASP A 20 -14.02 10.18 -0.61
N VAL A 21 -13.56 10.92 -1.62
CA VAL A 21 -13.26 10.40 -2.95
C VAL A 21 -11.76 10.16 -3.02
N ILE A 22 -11.38 8.89 -2.91
CA ILE A 22 -9.99 8.44 -2.87
C ILE A 22 -9.61 7.94 -4.26
N PHE A 23 -8.56 8.52 -4.84
CA PHE A 23 -8.04 8.13 -6.15
C PHE A 23 -6.56 7.71 -6.12
N SER A 24 -5.94 7.77 -4.95
CA SER A 24 -4.62 7.16 -4.66
C SER A 24 -4.47 6.99 -3.15
N SER A 25 -3.37 6.39 -2.69
CA SER A 25 -2.94 6.51 -1.28
C SER A 25 -2.19 7.82 -1.05
N GLY A 26 -2.20 8.31 0.19
CA GLY A 26 -1.50 9.55 0.57
C GLY A 26 0.01 9.51 0.28
N ASN A 27 0.63 8.33 0.38
CA ASN A 27 2.05 8.08 0.04
C ASN A 27 2.31 7.95 -1.49
N GLY A 28 1.26 7.99 -2.33
CA GLY A 28 1.38 7.97 -3.78
C GLY A 28 1.60 6.59 -4.41
N ILE A 29 1.57 5.50 -3.64
CA ILE A 29 1.87 4.15 -4.14
C ILE A 29 0.65 3.45 -4.75
N THR A 30 -0.53 3.58 -4.16
CA THR A 30 -1.71 2.80 -4.56
C THR A 30 -2.71 3.63 -5.32
N THR A 31 -2.32 4.08 -6.52
CA THR A 31 -3.19 4.80 -7.44
C THR A 31 -4.37 3.94 -7.90
N VAL A 32 -5.55 4.55 -7.97
CA VAL A 32 -6.76 3.93 -8.52
C VAL A 32 -6.70 4.05 -10.04
N ASP A 33 -6.35 2.94 -10.69
CA ASP A 33 -6.27 2.79 -12.14
C ASP A 33 -7.33 1.83 -12.71
N ASP A 34 -7.30 1.59 -14.02
CA ASP A 34 -8.29 0.78 -14.74
C ASP A 34 -8.46 -0.63 -14.17
N TRP A 35 -7.39 -1.24 -13.64
CA TRP A 35 -7.43 -2.58 -13.07
C TRP A 35 -8.32 -2.67 -11.81
N TRP A 36 -8.50 -1.57 -11.07
CA TRP A 36 -9.48 -1.54 -9.96
C TRP A 36 -10.90 -1.75 -10.50
N PHE A 37 -11.22 -1.16 -11.64
CA PHE A 37 -12.56 -1.23 -12.24
C PHE A 37 -12.77 -2.51 -13.04
N GLU A 38 -11.76 -2.96 -13.79
CA GLU A 38 -11.77 -4.18 -14.58
C GLU A 38 -12.05 -5.41 -13.70
N HIS A 39 -11.43 -5.47 -12.52
CA HIS A 39 -11.55 -6.61 -11.63
C HIS A 39 -12.58 -6.41 -10.51
N ALA A 40 -13.25 -5.24 -10.46
CA ALA A 40 -14.25 -4.97 -9.43
C ALA A 40 -15.46 -5.92 -9.56
N THR A 41 -15.85 -6.47 -8.42
CA THR A 41 -17.01 -7.36 -8.33
C THR A 41 -18.28 -6.55 -8.10
N ALA A 42 -19.39 -6.95 -8.73
CA ALA A 42 -20.69 -6.35 -8.43
C ALA A 42 -21.18 -6.85 -7.08
N GLY A 43 -21.74 -5.95 -6.27
CA GLY A 43 -22.33 -6.29 -4.98
C GLY A 43 -23.40 -5.29 -4.58
N THR A 44 -23.97 -5.50 -3.40
CA THR A 44 -24.99 -4.61 -2.82
C THR A 44 -24.52 -4.16 -1.44
N VAL A 45 -24.42 -2.86 -1.23
CA VAL A 45 -24.08 -2.25 0.06
C VAL A 45 -25.23 -1.35 0.48
N LEU A 46 -25.81 -1.60 1.66
CA LEU A 46 -26.97 -0.86 2.17
C LEU A 46 -28.14 -0.77 1.16
N GLY A 47 -28.38 -1.85 0.41
CA GLY A 47 -29.44 -1.91 -0.62
C GLY A 47 -29.08 -1.25 -1.96
N VAL A 48 -27.88 -0.65 -2.08
CA VAL A 48 -27.43 0.01 -3.30
C VAL A 48 -26.50 -0.91 -4.10
N PRO A 49 -26.77 -1.15 -5.39
CA PRO A 49 -25.84 -1.85 -6.27
C PRO A 49 -24.55 -1.04 -6.46
N VAL A 50 -23.42 -1.65 -6.17
CA VAL A 50 -22.09 -1.03 -6.23
C VAL A 50 -21.06 -1.96 -6.87
N LYS A 51 -19.94 -1.37 -7.28
CA LYS A 51 -18.71 -2.10 -7.59
C LYS A 51 -17.83 -2.13 -6.34
N ILE A 52 -17.46 -3.32 -5.91
CA ILE A 52 -16.58 -3.56 -4.76
C ILE A 52 -15.16 -3.74 -5.28
N ALA A 53 -14.21 -3.05 -4.64
CA ALA A 53 -12.79 -3.15 -4.97
C ALA A 53 -12.30 -4.61 -4.95
N PRO A 54 -11.44 -5.02 -5.90
CA PRO A 54 -10.92 -6.38 -5.90
C PRO A 54 -10.04 -6.66 -4.67
N PRO A 55 -9.98 -7.91 -4.19
CA PRO A 55 -9.24 -8.24 -2.98
C PRO A 55 -7.72 -8.02 -3.14
N GLU A 56 -7.15 -8.17 -4.34
CA GLU A 56 -5.74 -7.91 -4.62
C GLU A 56 -5.38 -6.43 -4.41
N GLU A 57 -6.15 -5.52 -5.01
CA GLU A 57 -6.00 -4.07 -4.88
C GLU A 57 -6.30 -3.59 -3.45
N THR A 58 -7.29 -4.19 -2.79
CA THR A 58 -7.60 -3.90 -1.39
C THR A 58 -6.46 -4.33 -0.46
N LEU A 59 -5.89 -5.52 -0.69
CA LEU A 59 -4.72 -6.01 0.05
C LEU A 59 -3.52 -5.08 -0.16
N TRP A 60 -3.23 -4.76 -1.42
CA TRP A 60 -2.11 -3.90 -1.80
C TRP A 60 -2.20 -2.51 -1.14
N SER A 61 -3.36 -1.84 -1.20
CA SER A 61 -3.56 -0.53 -0.57
C SER A 61 -3.40 -0.55 0.95
N LYS A 62 -3.78 -1.65 1.60
CA LYS A 62 -3.65 -1.79 3.06
C LYS A 62 -2.25 -2.18 3.52
N ALA A 63 -1.48 -2.87 2.69
CA ALA A 63 -0.14 -3.34 3.06
C ALA A 63 0.87 -2.21 3.32
N PHE A 64 0.62 -0.99 2.83
CA PHE A 64 1.49 0.15 3.08
C PHE A 64 1.08 1.00 4.28
N VAL A 65 0.01 0.63 5.01
CA VAL A 65 -0.44 1.38 6.19
C VAL A 65 0.20 0.78 7.44
N MET A 66 1.32 1.37 7.87
CA MET A 66 2.10 0.97 9.06
C MET A 66 2.46 2.16 9.95
N GLU A 67 1.52 3.09 10.11
CA GLU A 67 1.66 4.24 11.00
C GLU A 67 1.67 3.82 12.48
N ARG A 68 2.13 4.71 13.36
CA ARG A 68 2.23 4.44 14.80
C ARG A 68 0.87 4.13 15.42
N GLU A 69 -0.13 4.88 15.01
CA GLU A 69 -1.51 4.82 15.49
C GLU A 69 -2.42 3.97 14.60
N ARG A 70 -1.94 3.56 13.43
CA ARG A 70 -2.72 2.77 12.47
C ARG A 70 -1.84 1.80 11.68
N PHE A 71 -2.10 0.52 11.91
CA PHE A 71 -1.50 -0.58 11.16
C PHE A 71 -2.60 -1.48 10.59
N ASP A 72 -2.72 -1.55 9.26
CA ASP A 72 -3.77 -2.36 8.59
C ASP A 72 -3.31 -3.82 8.33
N GLY A 73 -2.24 -4.30 8.98
CA GLY A 73 -1.72 -5.66 8.75
C GLY A 73 -2.72 -6.77 9.08
N ALA A 74 -3.61 -6.56 10.05
CA ALA A 74 -4.70 -7.48 10.36
C ALA A 74 -5.66 -7.66 9.17
N ASP A 75 -5.98 -6.57 8.48
CA ASP A 75 -6.84 -6.61 7.30
C ASP A 75 -6.18 -7.38 6.15
N VAL A 76 -4.87 -7.17 5.93
CA VAL A 76 -4.09 -7.90 4.93
C VAL A 76 -4.13 -9.41 5.20
N VAL A 77 -3.85 -9.84 6.43
CA VAL A 77 -3.84 -11.29 6.74
C VAL A 77 -5.24 -11.90 6.70
N HIS A 78 -6.29 -11.15 7.05
CA HIS A 78 -7.67 -11.60 6.89
C HIS A 78 -8.09 -11.72 5.43
N LEU A 79 -7.64 -10.81 4.56
CA LEU A 79 -7.85 -10.94 3.11
C LEU A 79 -7.17 -12.18 2.54
N ILE A 80 -5.93 -12.48 2.97
CA ILE A 80 -5.23 -13.72 2.57
C ILE A 80 -5.98 -14.94 3.12
N LEU A 81 -6.44 -14.90 4.37
CA LEU A 81 -7.21 -16.01 4.96
C LEU A 81 -8.49 -16.26 4.16
N ALA A 82 -9.24 -15.21 3.82
CA ALA A 82 -10.51 -15.33 3.11
C ALA A 82 -10.34 -15.68 1.62
N HIS A 83 -9.34 -15.11 0.94
CA HIS A 83 -9.24 -15.13 -0.51
C HIS A 83 -7.98 -15.79 -1.06
N GLY A 84 -7.01 -16.22 -0.25
CA GLY A 84 -5.68 -16.64 -0.71
C GLY A 84 -5.67 -17.66 -1.84
N GLU A 85 -6.54 -18.66 -1.82
CA GLU A 85 -6.66 -19.68 -2.88
C GLU A 85 -7.22 -19.13 -4.21
N ARG A 86 -7.88 -17.97 -4.17
CA ARG A 86 -8.57 -17.33 -5.29
C ARG A 86 -7.88 -16.05 -5.77
N LEU A 87 -6.91 -15.52 -5.02
CA LEU A 87 -6.17 -14.34 -5.42
C LEU A 87 -5.39 -14.63 -6.71
N ASP A 88 -5.40 -13.67 -7.62
CA ASP A 88 -4.41 -13.61 -8.70
C ASP A 88 -3.06 -13.13 -8.12
N TRP A 89 -2.26 -14.10 -7.67
CA TRP A 89 -0.95 -13.84 -7.10
C TRP A 89 0.05 -13.21 -8.08
N LYS A 90 -0.11 -13.42 -9.39
CA LYS A 90 0.73 -12.76 -10.39
C LYS A 90 0.38 -11.28 -10.48
N ARG A 91 -0.91 -10.96 -10.52
CA ARG A 91 -1.39 -9.56 -10.46
C ARG A 91 -0.95 -8.90 -9.15
N LEU A 92 -1.09 -9.59 -8.02
CA LEU A 92 -0.68 -9.05 -6.74
C LEU A 92 0.82 -8.75 -6.70
N LEU A 93 1.68 -9.67 -7.16
CA LEU A 93 3.11 -9.41 -7.27
C LEU A 93 3.42 -8.24 -8.20
N ALA A 94 2.69 -8.10 -9.31
CA ALA A 94 2.83 -6.96 -10.22
C ALA A 94 2.44 -5.63 -9.54
N ARG A 95 1.39 -5.61 -8.70
CA ARG A 95 0.98 -4.44 -7.91
C ARG A 95 2.06 -3.98 -6.93
N PHE A 96 2.71 -4.92 -6.24
CA PHE A 96 3.81 -4.58 -5.34
C PHE A 96 5.08 -4.16 -6.10
N GLY A 97 5.33 -4.73 -7.28
CA GLY A 97 6.43 -4.36 -8.16
C GLY A 97 7.79 -4.32 -7.43
N PRO A 98 8.51 -3.18 -7.41
CA PRO A 98 9.79 -3.06 -6.71
C PRO A 98 9.65 -3.14 -5.17
N HIS A 99 8.45 -2.94 -4.62
CA HIS A 99 8.16 -2.97 -3.19
C HIS A 99 7.73 -4.36 -2.69
N TRP A 100 8.11 -5.41 -3.39
CA TRP A 100 7.77 -6.80 -3.07
C TRP A 100 8.15 -7.22 -1.64
N ARG A 101 9.13 -6.57 -1.01
CA ARG A 101 9.51 -6.78 0.40
C ARG A 101 8.36 -6.53 1.36
N VAL A 102 7.49 -5.56 1.06
CA VAL A 102 6.30 -5.27 1.87
C VAL A 102 5.32 -6.44 1.82
N LEU A 103 5.11 -7.04 0.64
CA LEU A 103 4.28 -8.24 0.53
C LEU A 103 4.90 -9.40 1.32
N LEU A 104 6.21 -9.67 1.14
CA LEU A 104 6.90 -10.74 1.86
C LEU A 104 6.75 -10.61 3.38
N ALA A 105 6.89 -9.40 3.93
CA ALA A 105 6.69 -9.14 5.36
C ALA A 105 5.30 -9.59 5.85
N HIS A 106 4.24 -9.27 5.10
CA HIS A 106 2.88 -9.71 5.44
C HIS A 106 2.69 -11.22 5.27
N LEU A 107 3.33 -11.86 4.29
CA LEU A 107 3.24 -13.31 4.10
C LEU A 107 3.95 -14.07 5.23
N VAL A 108 5.09 -13.56 5.72
CA VAL A 108 5.76 -14.09 6.91
C VAL A 108 4.85 -13.96 8.13
N MET A 109 4.25 -12.79 8.34
CA MET A 109 3.29 -12.57 9.43
C MET A 109 2.06 -13.46 9.32
N PHE A 110 1.50 -13.64 8.12
CA PHE A 110 0.39 -14.54 7.87
C PHE A 110 0.71 -15.98 8.29
N GLY A 111 1.90 -16.48 7.93
CA GLY A 111 2.33 -17.83 8.31
C GLY A 111 2.56 -18.01 9.81
N PHE A 112 2.93 -16.94 10.51
CA PHE A 112 3.02 -16.92 11.97
C PHE A 112 1.64 -16.90 12.63
N ILE A 113 0.72 -16.06 12.14
CA ILE A 113 -0.63 -15.89 12.71
C ILE A 113 -1.52 -17.11 12.45
N TYR A 114 -1.46 -17.69 11.24
CA TYR A 114 -2.26 -18.84 10.82
C TYR A 114 -1.39 -19.99 10.31
N PRO A 115 -0.60 -20.67 11.17
CA PRO A 115 0.33 -21.71 10.73
C PRO A 115 -0.35 -22.90 10.04
N SER A 116 -1.62 -23.18 10.38
CA SER A 116 -2.46 -24.22 9.76
C SER A 116 -3.09 -23.81 8.43
N GLN A 117 -3.00 -22.53 8.03
CA GLN A 117 -3.57 -21.99 6.80
C GLN A 117 -2.48 -21.53 5.81
N ARG A 118 -1.20 -21.81 6.08
CA ARG A 118 -0.07 -21.39 5.24
C ARG A 118 -0.21 -21.77 3.77
N SER A 119 -0.86 -22.91 3.48
CA SER A 119 -1.09 -23.38 2.11
C SER A 119 -2.01 -22.49 1.28
N ARG A 120 -2.72 -21.53 1.88
CA ARG A 120 -3.48 -20.50 1.15
C ARG A 120 -2.59 -19.56 0.35
N VAL A 121 -1.32 -19.46 0.72
CA VAL A 121 -0.29 -18.78 -0.07
C VAL A 121 0.40 -19.84 -0.94
N PRO A 122 0.41 -19.70 -2.27
CA PRO A 122 1.08 -20.67 -3.13
C PRO A 122 2.57 -20.73 -2.81
N ALA A 123 3.11 -21.96 -2.75
CA ALA A 123 4.52 -22.18 -2.41
C ALA A 123 5.47 -21.39 -3.32
N TRP A 124 5.14 -21.28 -4.61
CA TRP A 124 5.96 -20.55 -5.58
C TRP A 124 6.09 -19.05 -5.26
N VAL A 125 5.06 -18.41 -4.66
CA VAL A 125 5.11 -16.99 -4.28
C VAL A 125 6.12 -16.79 -3.16
N MET A 126 6.06 -17.64 -2.14
CA MET A 126 7.03 -17.61 -1.04
C MET A 126 8.45 -17.90 -1.54
N SER A 127 8.63 -18.93 -2.36
CA SER A 127 9.93 -19.27 -2.92
C SER A 127 10.52 -18.14 -3.76
N GLU A 128 9.73 -17.52 -4.64
CA GLU A 128 10.15 -16.38 -5.47
C GLU A 128 10.63 -15.20 -4.60
N LEU A 129 9.85 -14.79 -3.60
CA LEU A 129 10.19 -13.64 -2.76
C LEU A 129 11.40 -13.91 -1.84
N LEU A 130 11.56 -15.14 -1.35
CA LEU A 130 12.74 -15.55 -0.58
C LEU A 130 13.99 -15.57 -1.46
N GLN A 131 13.91 -16.08 -2.69
CA GLN A 131 15.02 -16.07 -3.64
C GLN A 131 15.45 -14.64 -4.00
N ARG A 132 14.51 -13.71 -4.20
CA ARG A 132 14.83 -12.28 -4.40
C ARG A 132 15.57 -11.69 -3.19
N THR A 133 15.16 -12.08 -1.98
CA THR A 133 15.82 -11.64 -0.74
C THR A 133 17.24 -12.17 -0.64
N GLU A 134 17.46 -13.44 -0.96
CA GLU A 134 18.79 -14.06 -0.98
C GLU A 134 19.70 -13.41 -2.03
N ALA A 135 19.18 -13.17 -3.24
CA ALA A 135 19.92 -12.48 -4.28
C ALA A 135 20.36 -11.06 -3.84
N GLU A 136 19.44 -10.28 -3.25
CA GLU A 136 19.77 -8.94 -2.73
C GLU A 136 20.78 -8.97 -1.57
N GLN A 137 20.76 -9.99 -0.70
CA GLN A 137 21.76 -10.12 0.38
C GLN A 137 23.19 -10.31 -0.12
N THR A 138 23.35 -10.85 -1.33
CA THR A 138 24.66 -11.02 -1.98
C THR A 138 25.06 -9.83 -2.86
N ALA A 139 24.13 -8.91 -3.12
CA ALA A 139 24.36 -7.70 -3.89
C ALA A 139 24.97 -6.59 -3.00
N PRO A 140 25.69 -5.62 -3.59
CA PRO A 140 26.07 -4.42 -2.87
C PRO A 140 24.83 -3.60 -2.48
N ASP A 141 25.00 -2.74 -1.47
CA ASP A 141 23.97 -1.78 -1.08
C ASP A 141 23.53 -0.90 -2.27
N ALA A 142 22.27 -0.46 -2.23
CA ALA A 142 21.74 0.46 -3.22
C ALA A 142 22.56 1.77 -3.22
N PRO A 143 22.88 2.34 -4.40
CA PRO A 143 23.75 3.50 -4.49
C PRO A 143 23.08 4.79 -4.01
N ASP A 144 21.76 4.89 -4.14
CA ASP A 144 20.99 6.05 -3.70
C ASP A 144 20.56 5.90 -2.23
N PRO A 145 20.86 6.88 -1.36
CA PRO A 145 20.43 6.84 0.03
C PRO A 145 18.94 7.22 0.13
N VAL A 146 18.04 6.27 -0.09
CA VAL A 146 16.58 6.49 -0.09
C VAL A 146 15.94 5.88 1.15
N CYS A 147 15.06 6.64 1.82
CA CYS A 147 14.27 6.15 2.94
C CYS A 147 12.88 5.71 2.48
N TYR A 148 12.74 4.41 2.16
CA TYR A 148 11.44 3.80 1.84
C TYR A 148 10.48 3.70 3.04
N GLY A 149 10.95 3.96 4.26
CA GLY A 149 10.10 4.06 5.44
C GLY A 149 8.99 5.12 5.29
N THR A 150 9.25 6.17 4.51
CA THR A 150 8.25 7.20 4.16
C THR A 150 7.04 6.67 3.36
N LEU A 151 7.16 5.49 2.74
CA LEU A 151 6.02 4.81 2.11
C LEU A 151 5.16 4.02 3.11
N LEU A 152 5.70 3.70 4.29
CA LEU A 152 5.04 2.86 5.31
C LEU A 152 4.46 3.70 6.45
N SER A 153 5.23 4.69 6.89
CA SER A 153 4.84 5.67 7.89
C SER A 153 5.62 6.96 7.69
N TRP A 154 4.98 7.97 7.11
CA TRP A 154 5.73 9.17 6.73
C TRP A 154 6.22 9.95 7.96
N SER A 155 5.41 10.00 9.02
CA SER A 155 5.66 10.81 10.21
C SER A 155 6.83 10.26 11.03
N GLN A 156 6.91 8.93 11.13
CA GLN A 156 7.95 8.24 11.90
C GLN A 156 9.33 8.30 11.21
N TYR A 157 9.37 8.36 9.88
CA TYR A 157 10.60 8.45 9.10
C TYR A 157 10.93 9.88 8.62
N LEU A 158 10.16 10.89 9.07
CA LEU A 158 10.38 12.28 8.68
C LEU A 158 11.75 12.80 9.14
N GLY A 159 12.23 12.34 10.30
CA GLY A 159 13.54 12.71 10.83
C GLY A 159 14.69 12.26 9.92
N ASP A 160 14.59 11.06 9.34
CA ASP A 160 15.61 10.50 8.46
C ASP A 160 15.78 11.29 7.17
N VAL A 161 14.67 11.85 6.65
CA VAL A 161 14.67 12.63 5.40
C VAL A 161 14.96 14.11 5.63
N LEU A 162 14.46 14.72 6.72
CA LEU A 162 14.73 16.13 7.02
C LEU A 162 16.19 16.38 7.43
N GLY A 163 16.86 15.38 7.99
CA GLY A 163 18.29 15.46 8.29
C GLY A 163 19.19 15.52 7.06
N GLY A 164 18.65 15.28 5.85
CA GLY A 164 19.39 15.32 4.59
C GLY A 164 20.22 14.07 4.27
N SER A 165 20.31 13.12 5.20
CA SER A 165 21.02 11.86 5.02
C SER A 165 20.33 10.92 4.03
N TYR A 166 19.00 10.97 3.95
CA TYR A 166 18.20 10.15 3.06
C TYR A 166 17.24 10.99 2.21
N ARG A 167 17.01 10.52 0.97
CA ARG A 167 15.97 11.03 0.08
C ARG A 167 14.62 10.43 0.45
N ASP A 168 13.56 11.23 0.32
CA ASP A 168 12.18 10.78 0.54
C ASP A 168 11.72 9.89 -0.63
N ALA A 169 11.31 8.66 -0.32
CA ALA A 169 10.90 7.69 -1.33
C ALA A 169 9.57 8.02 -2.01
N ARG A 170 8.77 8.93 -1.44
CA ARG A 170 7.52 9.38 -2.07
C ARG A 170 7.77 10.31 -3.26
N ILE A 171 8.92 10.99 -3.28
CA ILE A 171 9.26 12.01 -4.27
C ILE A 171 9.93 11.36 -5.50
N ARG A 172 9.62 11.86 -6.69
CA ARG A 172 10.30 11.46 -7.94
C ARG A 172 11.83 11.65 -7.83
N PRO A 173 12.65 10.73 -8.37
CA PRO A 173 12.28 9.63 -9.27
C PRO A 173 11.90 8.32 -8.57
N PHE A 174 11.96 8.23 -7.23
CA PHE A 174 11.70 6.98 -6.50
C PHE A 174 10.22 6.70 -6.30
N GLY A 175 9.44 7.76 -6.06
CA GLY A 175 7.99 7.71 -5.95
C GLY A 175 7.29 8.49 -7.07
N THR A 176 6.00 8.74 -6.88
CA THR A 176 5.15 9.37 -7.90
C THR A 176 4.91 10.86 -7.65
N LEU A 177 5.16 11.34 -6.42
CA LEU A 177 4.82 12.68 -5.98
C LEU A 177 5.91 13.70 -6.32
N SER A 178 5.50 14.96 -6.45
CA SER A 178 6.39 16.11 -6.44
C SER A 178 6.78 16.49 -5.00
N ALA A 179 7.89 17.23 -4.86
CA ALA A 179 8.29 17.77 -3.57
C ALA A 179 7.25 18.74 -2.98
N GLU A 180 6.50 19.46 -3.83
CA GLU A 180 5.43 20.37 -3.42
C GLU A 180 4.23 19.61 -2.84
N GLU A 181 3.80 18.52 -3.48
CA GLU A 181 2.71 17.67 -2.97
C GLU A 181 3.07 17.07 -1.61
N VAL A 182 4.31 16.60 -1.45
CA VAL A 182 4.80 16.11 -0.16
C VAL A 182 4.82 17.22 0.89
N ALA A 183 5.34 18.40 0.57
CA ALA A 183 5.38 19.53 1.50
C ALA A 183 3.98 19.96 1.94
N ARG A 184 3.03 20.02 1.01
CA ARG A 184 1.62 20.34 1.31
C ARG A 184 0.98 19.31 2.22
N TRP A 185 1.22 18.02 1.98
CA TRP A 185 0.70 16.96 2.85
C TRP A 185 1.31 17.02 4.26
N THR A 186 2.63 17.19 4.36
CA THR A 186 3.34 17.32 5.66
C THR A 186 2.91 18.56 6.44
N ALA A 187 2.55 19.66 5.77
CA ALA A 187 2.05 20.85 6.45
C ALA A 187 0.63 20.67 7.03
N ALA A 188 -0.22 19.91 6.36
CA ALA A 188 -1.61 19.69 6.76
C ALA A 188 -1.77 18.78 8.00
N ASP A 189 -0.77 17.95 8.33
CA ASP A 189 -0.79 17.11 9.53
C ASP A 189 -0.36 17.88 10.80
N LYS A 190 0.23 19.08 10.63
CA LYS A 190 0.64 19.96 11.74
C LYS A 190 -0.44 20.96 12.15
N SER A 191 -1.60 20.96 11.49
CA SER A 191 -2.75 21.85 11.75
C SER A 191 -3.92 21.09 12.35
#